data_AF-A0A6L6CPB9-F1
#
_entry.id   AF-A0A6L6CPB9-F1
#
_cell.length_a   1.000
_cell.length_b   1.000
_cell.length_c   1.000
_cell.angle_alpha   90.00
_cell.angle_beta   90.00
_cell.angle_gamma   90.00
#
_symmetry.space_group_name_H-M   'P 1'
#
loop_
_entity.id
_entity.type
_entity.pdbx_description
1 polymer ?
#
loop_
_entity_poly.entity_id
_entity_poly.type
_entity_poly.pdbx_seq_one_letter_code
_entity_poly.pdbx_strand_id
1 'polypeptide(L)'
;MRTALLLLLLLAAASVPGSIYPQRSADPNGVVKYFDDNPQLAEVLDFFQLFDVYTSVWFSAIYILLFASLVGCVLPRTKIHYEALKAQPVQTPTNLSRMPVFEAATAPKGVDPVEKGMQILKAQRYRVIRRGDSISAEKGYLR
;
A
#
# COMPACT_ATOMS: atom_id res chain seq x y z
N MET A 1 -9.31 -0.26 -3.72
CA MET A 1 -8.39 -1.07 -4.55
C MET A 1 -8.96 -1.44 -5.91
N ARG A 2 -10.24 -1.85 -6.00
CA ARG A 2 -10.88 -2.19 -7.29
C ARG A 2 -10.73 -1.12 -8.37
N THR A 3 -10.90 0.16 -8.01
CA THR A 3 -10.74 1.30 -8.94
C THR A 3 -9.33 1.40 -9.51
N ALA A 4 -8.30 1.30 -8.66
CA ALA A 4 -6.91 1.35 -9.10
C ALA A 4 -6.55 0.19 -10.05
N LEU A 5 -7.03 -1.03 -9.78
CA LEU A 5 -6.81 -2.17 -10.66
C LEU A 5 -7.47 -1.98 -12.04
N LEU A 6 -8.68 -1.43 -12.08
CA LEU A 6 -9.36 -1.10 -13.33
C LEU A 6 -8.62 0.00 -14.10
N LEU A 7 -8.13 1.03 -13.41
CA LEU A 7 -7.34 2.10 -14.04
C LEU A 7 -5.99 1.60 -14.55
N LEU A 8 -5.35 0.65 -13.87
CA LEU A 8 -4.13 0.00 -14.36
C LEU A 8 -4.41 -0.79 -15.66
N LEU A 9 -5.49 -1.56 -15.69
CA LEU A 9 -5.90 -2.29 -16.88
C LEU A 9 -6.23 -1.33 -18.04
N LEU A 10 -6.93 -0.24 -17.74
CA LEU A 10 -7.28 0.79 -18.72
C LEU A 10 -6.04 1.48 -19.28
N LEU A 11 -5.06 1.82 -18.42
CA LEU A 11 -3.78 2.40 -18.84
C LEU A 11 -3.00 1.43 -19.76
N ALA A 12 -3.00 0.14 -19.43
CA ALA A 12 -2.35 -0.89 -20.25
C ALA A 12 -3.01 -0.97 -21.63
N ALA A 13 -4.35 -1.02 -21.70
CA ALA A 13 -5.09 -1.03 -22.96
C ALA A 13 -4.86 0.26 -23.77
N ALA A 14 -4.86 1.41 -23.10
CA ALA A 14 -4.58 2.72 -23.68
C ALA A 14 -3.18 2.85 -24.29
N SER A 15 -2.21 2.04 -23.82
CA SER A 15 -0.83 2.05 -24.32
C SER A 15 -0.64 1.22 -25.60
N VAL A 16 -1.60 0.34 -25.95
CA VAL A 16 -1.50 -0.55 -27.12
C VAL A 16 -1.43 0.24 -28.45
N PRO A 17 -2.30 1.24 -28.72
CA PRO A 17 -2.22 2.00 -29.97
C PRO A 17 -0.87 2.70 -30.16
N GLY A 18 -0.28 3.21 -29.08
CA GLY A 18 1.02 3.89 -29.11
C GLY A 18 2.19 2.99 -29.52
N SER A 19 1.99 1.66 -29.49
CA SER A 19 2.97 0.68 -29.96
C SER A 19 2.70 0.20 -31.40
N ILE A 20 1.49 0.43 -31.93
CA ILE A 20 1.08 -0.01 -33.28
C ILE A 20 1.35 1.08 -34.31
N TYR A 21 1.03 2.34 -33.97
CA TYR A 21 1.16 3.48 -34.88
C TYR A 21 2.47 4.25 -34.63
N PRO A 22 3.10 4.82 -35.68
CA PRO A 22 4.30 5.63 -35.51
C PRO A 22 4.02 6.79 -34.55
N GLN A 23 4.93 7.10 -33.65
CA GLN A 23 4.74 8.20 -32.68
C GLN A 23 5.54 9.42 -33.14
N ARG A 24 4.97 10.62 -33.12
CA ARG A 24 5.67 11.84 -33.60
C ARG A 24 6.96 12.12 -32.83
N SER A 25 7.02 11.72 -31.56
CA SER A 25 8.22 11.89 -30.72
C SER A 25 9.34 10.90 -31.04
N ALA A 26 9.02 9.72 -31.58
CA ALA A 26 9.97 8.63 -31.81
C ALA A 26 10.30 8.40 -33.29
N ASP A 27 9.31 8.55 -34.17
CA ASP A 27 9.43 8.39 -35.63
C ASP A 27 8.62 9.45 -36.38
N PRO A 28 9.10 10.71 -36.45
CA PRO A 28 8.42 11.78 -37.18
C PRO A 28 8.25 11.47 -38.67
N ASN A 29 9.25 10.82 -39.28
CA ASN A 29 9.23 10.50 -40.72
C ASN A 29 8.20 9.43 -41.04
N GLY A 30 8.03 8.42 -40.17
CA GLY A 30 6.99 7.41 -40.30
C GLY A 30 5.59 8.00 -40.21
N VAL A 31 5.38 9.02 -39.37
CA VAL A 31 4.10 9.75 -39.31
C VAL A 31 3.84 10.49 -40.62
N VAL A 32 4.81 11.26 -41.13
CA VAL A 32 4.65 11.98 -42.42
C VAL A 32 4.31 11.01 -43.55
N LYS A 33 5.05 9.89 -43.65
CA LYS A 33 4.78 8.86 -44.65
C LYS A 33 3.38 8.26 -44.49
N TYR A 34 2.90 8.06 -43.27
CA TYR A 34 1.55 7.55 -43.03
C TYR A 34 0.46 8.51 -43.52
N PHE A 35 0.68 9.82 -43.35
CA PHE A 35 -0.20 10.85 -43.89
C PHE A 35 -0.19 10.88 -45.43
N ASP A 36 0.98 10.66 -46.06
CA ASP A 36 1.09 10.58 -47.52
C ASP A 36 0.39 9.32 -48.07
N ASP A 37 0.60 8.17 -47.42
CA ASP A 37 0.08 6.87 -47.85
C ASP A 37 -1.44 6.75 -47.60
N ASN A 38 -1.96 7.31 -46.49
CA ASN A 38 -3.35 7.14 -46.05
C ASN A 38 -3.95 8.43 -45.43
N PRO A 39 -4.14 9.52 -46.20
CA PRO A 39 -4.48 10.84 -45.67
C PRO A 39 -5.79 10.88 -44.88
N GLN A 40 -6.87 10.27 -45.40
CA GLN A 40 -8.19 10.28 -44.73
C GLN A 40 -8.16 9.55 -43.38
N LEU A 41 -7.44 8.43 -43.31
CA LEU A 41 -7.34 7.65 -42.08
C LEU A 41 -6.39 8.32 -41.10
N ALA A 42 -5.29 8.91 -41.58
CA ALA A 42 -4.35 9.67 -40.76
C ALA A 42 -5.04 10.83 -40.03
N GLU A 43 -5.90 11.61 -40.69
CA GLU A 43 -6.67 12.68 -40.05
C GLU A 43 -7.57 12.15 -38.91
N VAL A 44 -8.22 11.00 -39.10
CA VAL A 44 -9.06 10.39 -38.06
C VAL A 44 -8.22 9.92 -36.86
N LEU A 45 -7.10 9.22 -37.11
CA LEU A 45 -6.22 8.76 -36.03
C LEU A 45 -5.60 9.94 -35.27
N ASP A 46 -5.30 11.03 -35.99
CA ASP A 46 -4.75 12.25 -35.42
C ASP A 46 -5.76 13.00 -34.55
N PHE A 47 -7.03 13.04 -34.96
CA PHE A 47 -8.12 13.57 -34.14
C PHE A 47 -8.22 12.85 -32.79
N PHE A 48 -8.00 11.54 -32.76
CA PHE A 48 -7.93 10.74 -31.53
C PHE A 48 -6.56 10.79 -30.83
N GLN A 49 -5.60 11.57 -31.34
CA GLN A 49 -4.23 11.71 -30.83
C GLN A 49 -3.44 10.39 -30.80
N LEU A 50 -3.66 9.47 -31.75
CA LEU A 50 -3.00 8.16 -31.75
C LEU A 50 -1.54 8.19 -32.23
N PHE A 51 -1.10 9.28 -32.86
CA PHE A 51 0.32 9.54 -33.15
C PHE A 51 1.05 10.23 -31.97
N ASP A 52 0.32 10.63 -30.93
CA ASP A 52 0.80 11.35 -29.75
C ASP A 52 0.23 10.75 -28.45
N VAL A 53 0.10 9.41 -28.38
CA VAL A 53 -0.66 8.73 -27.31
C VAL A 53 -0.18 9.14 -25.92
N TYR A 54 1.15 9.16 -25.71
CA TYR A 54 1.75 9.44 -24.40
C TYR A 54 1.63 10.89 -23.94
N THR A 55 1.38 11.82 -24.87
CA THR A 55 1.15 13.25 -24.59
C THR A 55 -0.33 13.64 -24.77
N SER A 56 -1.19 12.69 -25.13
CA SER A 56 -2.61 12.93 -25.36
C SER A 56 -3.34 13.32 -24.07
N VAL A 57 -4.43 14.09 -24.24
CA VAL A 57 -5.25 14.56 -23.11
C VAL A 57 -5.91 13.38 -22.41
N TRP A 58 -6.40 12.41 -23.18
CA TRP A 58 -7.13 11.26 -22.66
C TRP A 58 -6.20 10.27 -21.93
N PHE A 59 -4.99 10.00 -22.45
CA PHE A 59 -4.01 9.17 -21.76
C PHE A 59 -3.55 9.83 -20.45
N SER A 60 -3.26 11.13 -20.50
CA SER A 60 -2.88 11.91 -19.31
C SER A 60 -3.98 11.91 -18.24
N ALA A 61 -5.25 11.99 -18.64
CA ALA A 61 -6.38 11.88 -17.72
C ALA A 61 -6.42 10.51 -17.01
N ILE A 62 -6.22 9.41 -17.74
CA ILE A 62 -6.17 8.06 -17.15
C ILE A 62 -5.00 7.96 -16.16
N TYR A 63 -3.82 8.44 -16.55
CA TYR A 63 -2.64 8.46 -15.70
C TYR A 63 -2.88 9.25 -14.40
N ILE A 64 -3.37 10.49 -14.50
CA ILE A 64 -3.64 11.33 -13.32
C ILE A 64 -4.69 10.67 -12.40
N LEU A 65 -5.77 10.13 -12.95
CA LEU A 65 -6.80 9.42 -12.18
C LEU A 65 -6.24 8.18 -11.47
N LEU A 66 -5.38 7.42 -12.13
CA LEU A 66 -4.69 6.27 -11.53
C LEU A 66 -3.87 6.70 -10.32
N PHE A 67 -3.02 7.73 -10.48
CA PHE A 67 -2.17 8.23 -9.41
C PHE A 67 -2.98 8.82 -8.26
N ALA A 68 -4.02 9.61 -8.55
CA ALA A 68 -4.93 10.14 -7.55
C ALA A 68 -5.63 9.00 -6.77
N SER A 69 -6.11 7.96 -7.46
CA SER A 69 -6.72 6.79 -6.81
C SER A 69 -5.72 6.01 -5.96
N LEU A 70 -4.48 5.86 -6.41
CA LEU A 70 -3.43 5.16 -5.69
C LEU A 70 -3.08 5.91 -4.42
N VAL A 71 -2.77 7.21 -4.52
CA VAL A 71 -2.47 8.08 -3.38
C VAL A 71 -3.63 8.09 -2.40
N GLY A 72 -4.87 8.25 -2.89
CA GLY A 72 -6.07 8.26 -2.05
C GLY A 72 -6.31 6.96 -1.28
N CYS A 73 -5.85 5.81 -1.77
CA CYS A 73 -5.98 4.55 -1.04
C CYS A 73 -4.76 4.20 -0.18
N VAL A 74 -3.54 4.57 -0.61
CA VAL A 74 -2.30 4.26 0.10
C VAL A 74 -2.16 5.12 1.35
N LEU A 75 -2.46 6.42 1.29
CA LEU A 75 -2.32 7.32 2.44
C LEU A 75 -3.12 6.87 3.68
N PRO A 76 -4.46 6.64 3.62
CA PRO A 76 -5.22 6.23 4.80
C PRO A 76 -4.80 4.85 5.30
N ARG A 77 -4.45 3.93 4.39
CA ARG A 77 -4.00 2.58 4.76
C ARG A 77 -2.65 2.62 5.49
N THR A 78 -1.70 3.38 4.97
CA THR A 78 -0.40 3.57 5.61
C THR A 78 -0.55 4.22 6.98
N LYS A 79 -1.48 5.17 7.14
CA LYS A 79 -1.78 5.76 8.46
C LYS A 79 -2.26 4.71 9.47
N ILE A 80 -3.20 3.86 9.11
CA ILE A 80 -3.70 2.79 9.99
C ILE A 80 -2.58 1.83 10.38
N HIS A 81 -1.77 1.39 9.42
CA HIS A 81 -0.64 0.51 9.72
C HIS A 81 0.40 1.20 10.61
N TYR A 82 0.67 2.48 10.36
CA TYR A 82 1.58 3.27 11.18
C TYR A 82 1.10 3.41 12.62
N GLU A 83 -0.20 3.67 12.82
CA GLU A 83 -0.82 3.69 14.15
C GLU A 83 -0.73 2.32 14.83
N ALA A 84 -0.97 1.22 14.09
CA ALA A 84 -0.85 -0.15 14.61
C ALA A 84 0.60 -0.50 15.03
N LEU A 85 1.62 -0.02 14.32
CA LEU A 85 3.03 -0.20 14.71
C LEU A 85 3.34 0.46 16.07
N LYS A 86 2.71 1.62 16.31
CA LYS A 86 2.84 2.41 17.54
C LYS A 86 1.87 2.00 18.65
N ALA A 87 0.92 1.11 18.36
CA ALA A 87 -0.06 0.67 19.33
C ALA A 87 0.61 0.05 20.56
N GLN A 88 -0.05 0.21 21.69
CA GLN A 88 0.36 -0.33 22.98
C GLN A 88 0.00 -1.82 23.08
N PRO A 89 0.72 -2.62 23.90
CA PRO A 89 0.38 -4.01 24.18
C PRO A 89 -1.11 -4.20 24.49
N VAL A 90 -1.72 -5.20 23.85
CA VAL A 90 -3.16 -5.51 23.98
C VAL A 90 -3.57 -5.79 25.43
N GLN A 91 -4.87 -5.68 25.73
CA GLN A 91 -5.40 -5.96 27.07
C GLN A 91 -5.12 -7.40 27.51
N THR A 92 -4.74 -7.56 28.77
CA THR A 92 -4.59 -8.90 29.36
C THR A 92 -5.97 -9.55 29.36
N PRO A 93 -6.12 -10.75 28.79
CA PRO A 93 -7.42 -11.42 28.77
C PRO A 93 -7.86 -11.78 30.19
N THR A 94 -9.17 -11.70 30.44
CA THR A 94 -9.77 -12.00 31.75
C THR A 94 -9.52 -13.45 32.19
N ASN A 95 -9.36 -14.37 31.24
CA ASN A 95 -9.10 -15.78 31.51
C ASN A 95 -7.85 -16.27 30.77
N LEU A 96 -6.73 -16.34 31.51
CA LEU A 96 -5.43 -16.78 30.99
C LEU A 96 -5.39 -18.27 30.66
N SER A 97 -6.22 -19.12 31.29
CA SER A 97 -6.19 -20.57 31.06
C SER A 97 -6.74 -20.99 29.69
N ARG A 98 -7.40 -20.06 28.98
CA ARG A 98 -7.83 -20.26 27.59
C ARG A 98 -6.75 -19.95 26.56
N MET A 99 -5.60 -19.41 26.98
CA MET A 99 -4.50 -19.14 26.06
C MET A 99 -3.83 -20.46 25.64
N PRO A 100 -3.45 -20.61 24.37
CA PRO A 100 -2.85 -21.85 23.86
C PRO A 100 -1.49 -22.16 24.53
N VAL A 101 -0.82 -21.15 25.06
CA VAL A 101 0.39 -21.28 25.87
C VAL A 101 0.11 -20.65 27.23
N PHE A 102 -0.29 -21.48 28.19
CA PHE A 102 -0.57 -21.08 29.57
C PHE A 102 0.31 -21.89 30.52
N GLU A 103 0.97 -21.19 31.44
CA GLU A 103 1.73 -21.80 32.52
C GLU A 103 1.41 -21.07 33.82
N ALA A 104 1.29 -21.83 34.91
CA ALA A 104 0.99 -21.31 36.24
C ALA A 104 2.08 -21.73 37.22
N ALA A 105 2.59 -20.77 37.98
CA ALA A 105 3.59 -20.98 39.01
C ALA A 105 3.28 -20.13 40.25
N THR A 106 3.70 -20.60 41.42
CA THR A 106 3.52 -19.87 42.67
C THR A 106 4.71 -18.94 42.92
N ALA A 107 4.42 -17.67 43.20
CA ALA A 107 5.46 -16.70 43.54
C ALA A 107 5.99 -16.91 44.98
N PRO A 108 7.30 -16.70 45.23
CA PRO A 108 7.84 -16.69 46.58
C PRO A 108 7.16 -15.65 47.47
N LYS A 109 7.03 -15.94 48.77
CA LYS A 109 6.42 -15.01 49.74
C LYS A 109 7.20 -13.69 49.79
N GLY A 110 6.47 -12.57 49.80
CA GLY A 110 7.05 -11.22 49.91
C GLY A 110 7.50 -10.59 48.58
N VAL A 111 7.30 -11.26 47.45
CA VAL A 111 7.62 -10.72 46.11
C VAL A 111 6.32 -10.32 45.41
N ASP A 112 6.26 -9.12 44.84
CA ASP A 112 5.23 -8.75 43.86
C ASP A 112 5.58 -9.41 42.51
N PRO A 113 4.86 -10.46 42.07
CA PRO A 113 5.17 -11.15 40.81
C PRO A 113 4.98 -10.25 39.59
N VAL A 114 4.08 -9.26 39.66
CA VAL A 114 3.78 -8.32 38.57
C VAL A 114 4.98 -7.40 38.35
N GLU A 115 5.53 -6.86 39.43
CA GLU A 115 6.70 -5.98 39.39
C GLU A 115 7.95 -6.73 38.91
N LYS A 116 8.19 -7.94 39.43
CA LYS A 116 9.34 -8.74 39.01
C LYS A 116 9.25 -9.16 37.55
N GLY A 117 8.06 -9.58 37.10
CA GLY A 117 7.79 -9.91 35.70
C GLY A 117 8.02 -8.72 34.78
N MET A 118 7.59 -7.52 35.18
CA MET A 118 7.84 -6.29 34.42
C MET A 118 9.34 -6.01 34.26
N GLN A 119 10.14 -6.17 35.32
CA GLN A 119 11.60 -5.96 35.26
C GLN A 119 12.27 -6.90 34.26
N ILE A 120 11.92 -8.19 34.29
CA ILE A 120 12.49 -9.21 33.38
C ILE A 120 12.13 -8.88 31.93
N LEU A 121 10.86 -8.58 31.66
CA LEU A 121 10.38 -8.28 30.30
C LEU A 121 10.98 -6.97 29.77
N LYS A 122 11.14 -5.95 30.61
CA LYS A 122 11.84 -4.70 30.25
C LYS A 122 13.33 -4.96 29.93
N ALA A 123 14.01 -5.80 30.71
CA ALA A 123 15.40 -6.19 30.44
C ALA A 123 15.55 -6.89 29.08
N GLN A 124 14.58 -7.72 28.70
CA GLN A 124 14.50 -8.34 27.38
C GLN A 124 14.02 -7.39 26.25
N ARG A 125 13.87 -6.10 26.55
CA ARG A 125 13.48 -5.04 25.61
C ARG A 125 12.06 -5.22 25.05
N TYR A 126 11.13 -5.77 25.83
CA TYR A 126 9.70 -5.74 25.53
C TYR A 126 9.11 -4.38 25.90
N ARG A 127 8.07 -3.94 25.17
CA ARG A 127 7.18 -2.87 25.60
C ARG A 127 6.24 -3.47 26.64
N VAL A 128 6.25 -2.97 27.87
CA VAL A 128 5.48 -3.52 29.00
C VAL A 128 4.53 -2.48 29.56
N ILE A 129 3.28 -2.88 29.81
CA ILE A 129 2.25 -2.06 30.45
C ILE A 129 1.68 -2.83 31.63
N ARG A 130 1.72 -2.19 32.80
CA ARG A 130 1.02 -2.68 34.00
C ARG A 130 -0.44 -2.24 33.96
N ARG A 131 -1.35 -3.17 34.21
CA ARG A 131 -2.79 -2.94 34.33
C ARG A 131 -3.28 -3.63 35.62
N GLY A 132 -3.29 -2.87 36.72
CA GLY A 132 -3.62 -3.40 38.05
C GLY A 132 -2.71 -4.55 38.44
N ASP A 133 -3.32 -5.72 38.64
CA ASP A 133 -2.66 -6.98 39.05
C ASP A 133 -2.15 -7.80 37.85
N SER A 134 -2.10 -7.22 36.66
CA SER A 134 -1.61 -7.89 35.46
C SER A 134 -0.59 -7.04 34.70
N ILE A 135 0.25 -7.69 33.90
CA ILE A 135 1.12 -7.05 32.92
C ILE A 135 0.79 -7.57 31.53
N SER A 136 0.86 -6.70 30.54
CA SER A 136 0.86 -7.07 29.13
C SER A 136 2.16 -6.59 28.50
N ALA A 137 2.78 -7.43 27.69
CA ALA A 137 4.05 -7.13 27.06
C ALA A 137 4.09 -7.60 25.60
N GLU A 138 4.70 -6.80 24.74
CA GLU A 138 4.92 -7.14 23.34
C GLU A 138 6.27 -6.59 22.86
N LYS A 139 6.91 -7.28 21.92
CA LYS A 139 8.20 -6.84 21.36
C LYS A 139 8.06 -5.74 20.29
N GLY A 140 6.83 -5.57 19.79
CA GLY A 140 6.45 -4.62 18.73
C GLY A 140 6.75 -5.16 17.32
N TYR A 141 6.02 -4.64 16.33
CA TYR A 141 6.12 -5.03 14.91
C TYR A 141 7.29 -4.37 14.15
N LEU A 142 8.11 -3.57 14.83
CA LEU A 142 9.26 -2.83 14.28
C LEU A 142 10.59 -3.59 14.44
N ARG A 143 10.54 -4.84 14.89
CA ARG A 143 11.71 -5.66 15.21
C ARG A 143 11.64 -7.01 14.53
#